data_AF-A0A7U9S0Q4-F1
#
_entry.id   AF-A0A7U9S0Q4-F1
#
_cell.length_a   1.000
_cell.length_b   1.000
_cell.length_c   1.000
_cell.angle_alpha   90.00
_cell.angle_beta   90.00
_cell.angle_gamma   90.00
#
_symmetry.space_group_name_H-M   'P 1'
#
loop_
_entity.id
_entity.type
_entity.pdbx_description
1 polymer ?
#
loop_
_entity_poly.entity_id
_entity_poly.type
_entity_poly.pdbx_seq_one_letter_code
_entity_poly.pdbx_strand_id
1 'polypeptide(L)'
;MKKKILLFLTLILILTASPIPVSALPPASEHQQEGIDVSQWQGSIDFKQVAAAGIRIVYIRSSMGSGYVDPYFEQNYQRAKAAGLKVGFYHYVTARTAAQARYQAQFFVNTVREKHFDCRLAMDFEDLIRLSAEEANQIGLAFISAVEEFSGKEAVVYSDISNAASVFGGPLTQYPLWIAQYGDAVPSAVVNWSSWAGWQYTDRGVIPGIEGVVDRDRFTDVMLLQSPGPVQSVSRPQPSSDTVTYQVQPGDTLWAIARLYRTSTASIVKENNLSDPNLIYPGETLRITIRDNDKKADDHFYTVRPGNTLSGIAAKYRTTVSRLAALNGISNPNQIDTGERLQIPGDSDFGMQTYTVKPKDTLTQIAAAYHVSVSRLAAKNKITDPNLIYPGEVIRIP
;
A
#
# COMPACT_ATOMS: atom_id res chain seq x y z
N MET A 1 -7.76 75.79 -44.66
CA MET A 1 -8.16 74.37 -44.75
C MET A 1 -7.62 73.63 -43.54
N LYS A 2 -8.51 73.08 -42.71
CA LYS A 2 -8.21 72.37 -41.46
C LYS A 2 -7.67 70.96 -41.79
N LYS A 3 -6.51 70.56 -41.23
CA LYS A 3 -6.14 69.15 -41.08
C LYS A 3 -5.92 68.88 -39.59
N LYS A 4 -6.91 68.26 -38.95
CA LYS A 4 -6.77 67.67 -37.61
C LYS A 4 -6.03 66.34 -37.79
N ILE A 5 -4.86 66.21 -37.19
CA ILE A 5 -4.15 64.93 -37.06
C ILE A 5 -4.81 64.20 -35.88
N LEU A 6 -5.46 63.07 -36.17
CA LEU A 6 -6.04 62.16 -35.18
C LEU A 6 -4.94 61.16 -34.80
N LEU A 7 -4.37 61.30 -33.61
CA LEU A 7 -3.41 60.35 -33.06
C LEU A 7 -4.21 59.18 -32.44
N PHE A 8 -4.20 58.01 -33.09
CA PHE A 8 -4.80 56.79 -32.55
C PHE A 8 -3.79 56.14 -31.60
N LEU A 9 -4.01 56.25 -30.28
CA LEU A 9 -3.25 55.49 -29.30
C LEU A 9 -3.76 54.03 -29.31
N THR A 10 -3.05 53.13 -29.97
CA THR A 10 -3.30 51.69 -29.87
C THR A 10 -2.66 51.20 -28.57
N LEU A 11 -3.47 51.01 -27.53
CA LEU A 11 -3.04 50.39 -26.28
C LEU A 11 -2.85 48.88 -26.53
N ILE A 12 -1.62 48.44 -26.78
CA ILE A 12 -1.28 47.02 -26.81
C ILE A 12 -1.30 46.54 -25.35
N LEU A 13 -2.38 45.85 -24.96
CA LEU A 13 -2.46 45.13 -23.70
C LEU A 13 -1.56 43.89 -23.82
N ILE A 14 -0.30 44.00 -23.41
CA ILE A 14 0.57 42.84 -23.23
C ILE A 14 0.04 42.10 -21.99
N LEU A 15 -0.76 41.07 -22.21
CA LEU A 15 -1.02 40.06 -21.19
C LEU A 15 0.31 39.36 -20.90
N THR A 16 1.06 39.86 -19.92
CA THR A 16 2.14 39.09 -19.32
C THR A 16 1.45 38.01 -18.49
N ALA A 17 1.39 36.79 -19.03
CA ALA A 17 1.11 35.62 -18.22
C ALA A 17 2.31 35.46 -17.27
N SER A 18 2.24 36.06 -16.08
CA SER A 18 3.17 35.72 -15.01
C SER A 18 3.00 34.23 -14.75
N PRO A 19 4.04 33.39 -14.95
CA PRO A 19 3.94 31.99 -14.55
C PRO A 19 3.64 31.99 -13.06
N ILE A 20 2.52 31.38 -12.67
CA ILE A 20 2.28 31.08 -11.26
C ILE A 20 3.48 30.23 -10.84
N PRO A 21 4.31 30.67 -9.87
CA PRO A 21 5.40 29.85 -9.41
C PRO A 21 4.79 28.60 -8.78
N VAL A 22 4.85 27.49 -9.49
CA VAL A 22 4.62 26.17 -8.90
C VAL A 22 5.84 25.95 -8.00
N SER A 23 5.66 26.18 -6.70
CA SER A 23 6.71 25.90 -5.72
C SER A 23 6.94 24.40 -5.70
N ALA A 24 8.16 23.98 -6.04
CA ALA A 24 8.56 22.58 -6.05
C ALA A 24 9.17 22.22 -4.69
N LEU A 25 8.89 21.02 -4.20
CA LEU A 25 9.56 20.49 -3.03
C LEU A 25 11.01 20.11 -3.43
N PRO A 26 12.04 20.74 -2.84
CA PRO A 26 13.42 20.49 -3.23
C PRO A 26 13.94 19.14 -2.68
N PRO A 27 14.97 18.54 -3.30
CA PRO A 27 15.69 17.41 -2.72
C PRO A 27 16.40 17.83 -1.43
N ALA A 28 16.51 16.91 -0.47
CA ALA A 28 17.22 17.14 0.79
C ALA A 28 18.76 17.21 0.63
N SER A 29 19.31 16.74 -0.50
CA SER A 29 20.71 16.95 -0.89
C SER A 29 20.88 17.02 -2.40
N GLU A 30 21.96 17.69 -2.86
CA GLU A 30 22.28 17.85 -4.29
C GLU A 30 22.52 16.51 -5.01
N HIS A 31 23.23 15.58 -4.35
CA HIS A 31 23.51 14.28 -4.94
C HIS A 31 22.26 13.40 -4.93
N GLN A 32 21.92 12.87 -6.11
CA GLN A 32 20.76 12.00 -6.34
C GLN A 32 21.20 10.73 -7.07
N GLN A 33 20.62 9.61 -6.67
CA GLN A 33 20.86 8.29 -7.25
C GLN A 33 19.55 7.70 -7.75
N GLU A 34 19.60 7.07 -8.92
CA GLU A 34 18.46 6.32 -9.46
C GLU A 34 18.22 5.07 -8.60
N GLY A 35 16.97 4.89 -8.22
CA GLY A 35 16.49 3.77 -7.43
C GLY A 35 15.21 3.16 -7.96
N ILE A 36 14.84 2.05 -7.32
CA ILE A 36 13.54 1.40 -7.45
C ILE A 36 13.11 0.89 -6.09
N ASP A 37 11.84 0.59 -5.95
CA ASP A 37 11.36 -0.32 -4.93
C ASP A 37 10.60 -1.52 -5.54
N VAL A 38 10.70 -2.66 -4.84
CA VAL A 38 10.21 -3.94 -5.34
C VAL A 38 9.59 -4.76 -4.21
N SER A 39 8.74 -5.70 -4.60
CA SER A 39 8.17 -6.69 -3.69
C SER A 39 7.90 -8.00 -4.45
N GLN A 40 7.03 -8.87 -3.93
CA GLN A 40 6.54 -10.03 -4.68
C GLN A 40 5.93 -9.70 -6.05
N TRP A 41 5.51 -8.45 -6.27
CA TRP A 41 4.86 -8.01 -7.51
C TRP A 41 5.71 -8.24 -8.75
N GLN A 42 7.01 -7.99 -8.65
CA GLN A 42 7.94 -8.13 -9.75
C GLN A 42 8.39 -9.59 -9.97
N GLY A 43 8.03 -10.51 -9.07
CA GLY A 43 8.45 -11.90 -9.15
C GLY A 43 9.98 -12.05 -9.12
N SER A 44 10.52 -12.90 -10.00
CA SER A 44 11.96 -13.12 -10.07
C SER A 44 12.66 -12.01 -10.86
N ILE A 45 13.59 -11.31 -10.20
CA ILE A 45 14.36 -10.20 -10.78
C ILE A 45 15.81 -10.64 -11.08
N ASP A 46 16.35 -10.17 -12.21
CA ASP A 46 17.78 -10.17 -12.52
C ASP A 46 18.42 -8.82 -12.14
N PHE A 47 18.94 -8.75 -10.93
CA PHE A 47 19.53 -7.53 -10.39
C PHE A 47 20.86 -7.12 -11.07
N LYS A 48 21.52 -8.01 -11.83
CA LYS A 48 22.70 -7.62 -12.61
C LYS A 48 22.29 -6.72 -13.77
N GLN A 49 21.20 -7.06 -14.45
CA GLN A 49 20.63 -6.21 -15.50
C GLN A 49 20.07 -4.90 -14.92
N VAL A 50 19.43 -4.94 -13.75
CA VAL A 50 18.97 -3.73 -13.03
C VAL A 50 20.14 -2.79 -12.72
N ALA A 51 21.25 -3.31 -12.20
CA ALA A 51 22.45 -2.51 -11.93
C ALA A 51 23.08 -1.94 -13.22
N ALA A 52 23.14 -2.76 -14.28
CA ALA A 52 23.63 -2.35 -15.59
C ALA A 52 22.74 -1.26 -16.24
N ALA A 53 21.45 -1.25 -15.93
CA ALA A 53 20.50 -0.22 -16.35
C ALA A 53 20.63 1.11 -15.56
N GLY A 54 21.62 1.23 -14.67
CA GLY A 54 21.94 2.47 -13.97
C GLY A 54 21.34 2.61 -12.57
N ILE A 55 20.53 1.64 -12.12
CA ILE A 55 20.00 1.63 -10.75
C ILE A 55 21.15 1.45 -9.75
N ARG A 56 21.06 2.16 -8.62
CA ARG A 56 22.05 2.12 -7.53
C ARG A 56 21.46 1.73 -6.19
N ILE A 57 20.19 2.06 -5.96
CA ILE A 57 19.47 1.80 -4.71
C ILE A 57 18.23 0.96 -5.00
N VAL A 58 17.97 -0.06 -4.18
CA VAL A 58 16.76 -0.89 -4.24
C VAL A 58 16.12 -0.93 -2.85
N TYR A 59 14.90 -0.42 -2.73
CA TYR A 59 14.05 -0.71 -1.58
C TYR A 59 13.29 -2.03 -1.81
N ILE A 60 13.22 -2.89 -0.80
CA ILE A 60 12.58 -4.21 -0.92
C ILE A 60 11.52 -4.32 0.17
N ARG A 61 10.29 -4.69 -0.19
CA ARG A 61 9.27 -5.02 0.81
C ARG A 61 9.75 -6.21 1.61
N SER A 62 9.91 -6.00 2.91
CA SER A 62 10.26 -7.08 3.82
C SER A 62 9.01 -7.81 4.30
N SER A 63 8.00 -7.06 4.69
CA SER A 63 6.90 -7.54 5.48
C SER A 63 5.68 -6.61 5.42
N MET A 64 4.54 -7.13 5.83
CA MET A 64 3.28 -6.42 5.93
C MET A 64 2.56 -6.82 7.22
N GLY A 65 2.05 -5.83 7.94
CA GLY A 65 1.28 -6.06 9.15
C GLY A 65 2.01 -6.93 10.19
N SER A 66 1.26 -7.78 10.87
CA SER A 66 1.74 -8.44 12.10
C SER A 66 2.43 -9.81 11.86
N GLY A 67 2.50 -10.31 10.63
CA GLY A 67 3.00 -11.67 10.42
C GLY A 67 3.30 -12.09 8.98
N TYR A 68 3.07 -11.23 7.99
CA TYR A 68 3.35 -11.54 6.60
C TYR A 68 4.78 -11.11 6.24
N VAL A 69 5.60 -12.08 5.82
CA VAL A 69 6.90 -11.82 5.19
C VAL A 69 6.72 -11.94 3.68
N ASP A 70 7.24 -10.97 2.93
CA ASP A 70 7.14 -11.01 1.47
C ASP A 70 7.91 -12.24 0.93
N PRO A 71 7.28 -13.11 0.11
CA PRO A 71 7.89 -14.37 -0.31
C PRO A 71 9.13 -14.18 -1.20
N TYR A 72 9.31 -13.01 -1.83
CA TYR A 72 10.49 -12.70 -2.62
C TYR A 72 11.55 -11.92 -1.85
N PHE A 73 11.29 -11.53 -0.58
CA PHE A 73 12.18 -10.73 0.24
C PHE A 73 13.62 -11.27 0.28
N GLU A 74 13.80 -12.53 0.68
CA GLU A 74 15.13 -13.12 0.83
C GLU A 74 15.86 -13.21 -0.51
N GLN A 75 15.16 -13.67 -1.55
CA GLN A 75 15.72 -13.78 -2.89
C GLN A 75 16.15 -12.41 -3.44
N ASN A 76 15.30 -11.39 -3.29
CA ASN A 76 15.58 -10.05 -3.77
C ASN A 76 16.75 -9.44 -3.01
N TYR A 77 16.79 -9.59 -1.68
CA TYR A 77 17.91 -9.12 -0.86
C TYR A 77 19.24 -9.73 -1.32
N GLN A 78 19.33 -11.06 -1.39
CA GLN A 78 20.57 -11.74 -1.74
C GLN A 78 21.06 -11.36 -3.14
N ARG A 79 20.13 -11.30 -4.11
CA ARG A 79 20.48 -10.97 -5.50
C ARG A 79 20.84 -9.50 -5.70
N ALA A 80 20.16 -8.58 -5.03
CA ALA A 80 20.49 -7.16 -5.08
C ALA A 80 21.87 -6.88 -4.46
N LYS A 81 22.18 -7.47 -3.29
CA LYS A 81 23.52 -7.36 -2.69
C LYS A 81 24.59 -8.00 -3.55
N ALA A 82 24.33 -9.18 -4.15
CA ALA A 82 25.27 -9.83 -5.06
C ALA A 82 25.53 -9.03 -6.35
N ALA A 83 24.59 -8.17 -6.76
CA ALA A 83 24.74 -7.24 -7.87
C ALA A 83 25.44 -5.91 -7.48
N GLY A 84 25.84 -5.75 -6.21
CA GLY A 84 26.52 -4.55 -5.72
C GLY A 84 25.59 -3.35 -5.48
N LEU A 85 24.27 -3.57 -5.42
CA LEU A 85 23.30 -2.52 -5.16
C LEU A 85 23.24 -2.16 -3.66
N LYS A 86 22.96 -0.89 -3.37
CA LYS A 86 22.57 -0.46 -2.02
C LYS A 86 21.14 -0.89 -1.75
N VAL A 87 20.88 -1.45 -0.58
CA VAL A 87 19.57 -2.02 -0.24
C VAL A 87 18.93 -1.28 0.93
N GLY A 88 17.65 -0.95 0.77
CA GLY A 88 16.74 -0.52 1.83
C GLY A 88 15.58 -1.50 1.99
N PHE A 89 14.87 -1.40 3.11
CA PHE A 89 13.69 -2.22 3.36
C PHE A 89 12.52 -1.35 3.77
N TYR A 90 11.32 -1.75 3.34
CA TYR A 90 10.08 -1.15 3.82
C TYR A 90 9.14 -2.18 4.41
N HIS A 91 8.21 -1.69 5.22
CA HIS A 91 7.14 -2.44 5.85
C HIS A 91 5.79 -1.77 5.60
N TYR A 92 4.84 -2.53 5.07
CA TYR A 92 3.48 -2.04 4.84
C TYR A 92 2.66 -2.13 6.13
N VAL A 93 2.45 -0.97 6.76
CA VAL A 93 1.77 -0.81 8.05
C VAL A 93 0.27 -0.98 7.88
N THR A 94 -0.32 -1.81 8.74
CA THR A 94 -1.78 -2.05 8.79
C THR A 94 -2.34 -1.86 10.20
N ALA A 95 -1.56 -1.26 11.09
CA ALA A 95 -1.95 -1.04 12.47
C ALA A 95 -3.19 -0.11 12.56
N ARG A 96 -3.99 -0.34 13.60
CA ARG A 96 -5.12 0.52 14.01
C ARG A 96 -4.94 1.12 15.39
N THR A 97 -3.83 0.78 16.07
CA THR A 97 -3.46 1.33 17.37
C THR A 97 -1.95 1.52 17.47
N ALA A 98 -1.52 2.37 18.39
CA ALA A 98 -0.12 2.54 18.71
C ALA A 98 0.56 1.23 19.18
N ALA A 99 -0.16 0.37 19.91
CA ALA A 99 0.37 -0.92 20.33
C ALA A 99 0.59 -1.88 19.15
N GLN A 100 -0.38 -1.96 18.22
CA GLN A 100 -0.20 -2.70 16.97
C GLN A 100 0.96 -2.15 16.14
N ALA A 101 1.11 -0.83 16.09
CA ALA A 101 2.21 -0.19 15.39
C ALA A 101 3.57 -0.62 15.95
N ARG A 102 3.72 -0.59 17.28
CA ARG A 102 4.94 -1.08 17.95
C ARG A 102 5.18 -2.57 17.71
N TYR A 103 4.13 -3.39 17.72
CA TYR A 103 4.22 -4.81 17.39
C TYR A 103 4.72 -5.04 15.96
N GLN A 104 4.16 -4.33 14.98
CA GLN A 104 4.55 -4.40 13.57
C GLN A 104 5.99 -3.91 13.36
N ALA A 105 6.41 -2.86 14.07
CA ALA A 105 7.80 -2.40 14.05
C ALA A 105 8.77 -3.49 14.56
N GLN A 106 8.42 -4.16 15.65
CA GLN A 106 9.21 -5.29 16.19
C GLN A 106 9.27 -6.47 15.21
N PHE A 107 8.16 -6.79 14.54
CA PHE A 107 8.10 -7.81 13.50
C PHE A 107 8.95 -7.44 12.28
N PHE A 108 8.90 -6.17 11.85
CA PHE A 108 9.72 -5.65 10.76
C PHE A 108 11.21 -5.75 11.07
N VAL A 109 11.66 -5.23 12.22
CA VAL A 109 13.07 -5.28 12.65
C VAL A 109 13.56 -6.72 12.74
N ASN A 110 12.76 -7.62 13.31
CA ASN A 110 13.10 -9.03 13.32
C ASN A 110 13.12 -9.63 11.90
N THR A 111 12.27 -9.23 10.97
CA THR A 111 12.27 -9.76 9.59
C THR A 111 13.57 -9.42 8.86
N VAL A 112 14.12 -8.22 9.09
CA VAL A 112 15.36 -7.74 8.44
C VAL A 112 16.63 -8.01 9.27
N ARG A 113 16.52 -8.74 10.39
CA ARG A 113 17.67 -9.10 11.23
C ARG A 113 18.74 -9.83 10.41
N GLU A 114 20.00 -9.63 10.78
CA GLU A 114 21.18 -10.23 10.12
C GLU A 114 21.44 -9.76 8.68
N LYS A 115 20.52 -9.01 8.06
CA LYS A 115 20.72 -8.47 6.71
C LYS A 115 21.67 -7.28 6.77
N HIS A 116 22.64 -7.23 5.88
CA HIS A 116 23.49 -6.06 5.69
C HIS A 116 22.83 -5.13 4.67
N PHE A 117 22.21 -4.06 5.16
CA PHE A 117 21.51 -3.06 4.35
C PHE A 117 22.10 -1.66 4.56
N ASP A 118 21.85 -0.78 3.60
CA ASP A 118 22.55 0.50 3.41
C ASP A 118 21.63 1.70 3.65
N CYS A 119 20.32 1.53 3.49
CA CYS A 119 19.34 2.61 3.51
C CYS A 119 18.46 2.59 4.78
N ARG A 120 17.88 3.75 5.12
CA ARG A 120 16.96 3.92 6.24
C ARG A 120 15.78 2.95 6.16
N LEU A 121 15.26 2.51 7.30
CA LEU A 121 14.09 1.63 7.34
C LEU A 121 12.83 2.44 7.04
N ALA A 122 12.07 2.04 6.02
CA ALA A 122 10.92 2.81 5.54
C ALA A 122 9.61 2.35 6.18
N MET A 123 8.87 3.30 6.74
CA MET A 123 7.47 3.14 7.12
C MET A 123 6.60 3.45 5.91
N ASP A 124 5.91 2.44 5.39
CA ASP A 124 4.91 2.58 4.35
C ASP A 124 3.53 2.42 5.00
N PHE A 125 2.84 3.55 5.26
CA PHE A 125 1.56 3.56 5.95
C PHE A 125 0.46 4.22 5.13
N GLU A 126 -0.08 3.47 4.16
CA GLU A 126 -1.09 3.98 3.24
C GLU A 126 -2.51 3.48 3.56
N ASP A 127 -2.66 2.41 4.35
CA ASP A 127 -3.98 1.89 4.75
C ASP A 127 -4.56 2.65 5.94
N LEU A 128 -5.01 3.86 5.66
CA LEU A 128 -5.60 4.79 6.63
C LEU A 128 -7.12 4.65 6.77
N ILE A 129 -7.69 3.56 6.25
CA ILE A 129 -9.13 3.34 6.24
C ILE A 129 -9.69 3.41 7.66
N ARG A 130 -10.64 4.34 7.85
CA ARG A 130 -11.34 4.61 9.12
C ARG A 130 -10.45 5.11 10.26
N LEU A 131 -9.27 5.63 9.94
CA LEU A 131 -8.48 6.41 10.87
C LEU A 131 -8.74 7.89 10.63
N SER A 132 -8.93 8.64 11.72
CA SER A 132 -8.76 10.08 11.69
C SER A 132 -7.29 10.45 11.45
N ALA A 133 -7.03 11.69 11.04
CA ALA A 133 -5.66 12.17 10.89
C ALA A 133 -4.87 12.08 12.20
N GLU A 134 -5.50 12.36 13.34
CA GLU A 134 -4.86 12.24 14.65
C GLU A 134 -4.46 10.80 14.96
N GLU A 135 -5.38 9.84 14.77
CA GLU A 135 -5.07 8.42 14.97
C GLU A 135 -3.96 7.94 14.02
N ALA A 136 -4.02 8.33 12.74
CA ALA A 136 -2.98 7.99 11.77
C ALA A 136 -1.60 8.51 12.18
N ASN A 137 -1.49 9.75 12.67
CA ASN A 137 -0.24 10.30 13.15
C ASN A 137 0.25 9.61 14.43
N GLN A 138 -0.64 9.31 15.38
CA GLN A 138 -0.29 8.58 16.60
C GLN A 138 0.24 7.17 16.29
N ILE A 139 -0.43 6.45 15.37
CA ILE A 139 -0.04 5.11 14.93
C ILE A 139 1.29 5.15 14.16
N GLY A 140 1.41 6.06 13.19
CA GLY A 140 2.63 6.21 12.40
C GLY A 140 3.83 6.58 13.26
N LEU A 141 3.67 7.53 14.19
CA LEU A 141 4.72 7.91 15.12
C LEU A 141 5.13 6.75 16.02
N ALA A 142 4.16 6.00 16.56
CA ALA A 142 4.43 4.82 17.37
C ALA A 142 5.18 3.72 16.60
N PHE A 143 4.87 3.53 15.31
CA PHE A 143 5.58 2.59 14.45
C PHE A 143 7.03 3.05 14.22
N ILE A 144 7.21 4.24 13.67
CA ILE A 144 8.52 4.68 13.17
C ILE A 144 9.52 4.91 14.31
N SER A 145 9.07 5.45 15.44
CA SER A 145 9.91 5.59 16.63
C SER A 145 10.32 4.23 17.22
N ALA A 146 9.42 3.25 17.19
CA ALA A 146 9.74 1.88 17.64
C ALA A 146 10.69 1.17 16.68
N VAL A 147 10.63 1.45 15.37
CA VAL A 147 11.62 0.95 14.42
C VAL A 147 13.01 1.45 14.79
N GLU A 148 13.19 2.74 15.05
CA GLU A 148 14.50 3.27 15.47
C GLU A 148 14.93 2.73 16.84
N GLU A 149 14.01 2.65 17.81
CA GLU A 149 14.24 2.08 19.15
C GLU A 149 14.76 0.63 19.08
N PHE A 150 14.11 -0.22 18.28
CA PHE A 150 14.41 -1.65 18.21
C PHE A 150 15.59 -1.97 17.30
N SER A 151 15.78 -1.22 16.22
CA SER A 151 16.86 -1.46 15.27
C SER A 151 18.16 -0.74 15.63
N GLY A 152 18.08 0.39 16.34
CA GLY A 152 19.18 1.34 16.46
C GLY A 152 19.58 1.97 15.12
N LYS A 153 18.71 1.93 14.12
CA LYS A 153 18.92 2.46 12.75
C LYS A 153 17.92 3.55 12.46
N GLU A 154 18.31 4.50 11.61
CA GLU A 154 17.45 5.60 11.22
C GLU A 154 16.29 5.15 10.32
N ALA A 155 15.15 5.82 10.44
CA ALA A 155 13.95 5.54 9.66
C ALA A 155 13.56 6.68 8.70
N VAL A 156 12.66 6.37 7.76
CA VAL A 156 12.11 7.29 6.75
C VAL A 156 10.60 7.05 6.59
N VAL A 157 9.84 8.11 6.34
CA VAL A 157 8.39 8.03 6.06
C VAL A 157 8.22 7.91 4.55
N TYR A 158 7.52 6.88 4.09
CA TYR A 158 6.96 6.84 2.74
C TYR A 158 5.50 7.29 2.77
N SER A 159 5.09 8.13 1.82
CA SER A 159 3.71 8.59 1.68
C SER A 159 3.44 9.10 0.27
N ASP A 160 2.20 8.92 -0.21
CA ASP A 160 1.67 9.70 -1.32
C ASP A 160 1.52 11.18 -0.94
N ILE A 161 1.42 12.04 -1.96
CA ILE A 161 1.34 13.49 -1.75
C ILE A 161 0.07 13.97 -1.05
N SER A 162 -1.06 13.29 -1.21
CA SER A 162 -2.31 13.69 -0.59
C SER A 162 -2.25 13.51 0.92
N ASN A 163 -1.76 12.35 1.37
CA ASN A 163 -1.58 12.03 2.78
C ASN A 163 -0.46 12.86 3.40
N ALA A 164 0.65 13.10 2.68
CA ALA A 164 1.73 13.98 3.15
C ALA A 164 1.31 15.44 3.34
N ALA A 165 0.29 15.90 2.60
CA ALA A 165 -0.26 17.24 2.73
C ALA A 165 -1.35 17.36 3.80
N SER A 166 -2.25 16.37 3.86
CA SER A 166 -3.52 16.51 4.58
C SER A 166 -3.65 15.65 5.84
N VAL A 167 -2.85 14.59 5.96
CA VAL A 167 -2.90 13.65 7.09
C VAL A 167 -1.64 13.76 7.93
N PHE A 168 -0.48 13.40 7.38
CA PHE A 168 0.75 13.27 8.16
C PHE A 168 1.37 14.62 8.47
N GLY A 169 1.68 14.85 9.74
CA GLY A 169 2.19 16.12 10.24
C GLY A 169 2.86 15.98 11.62
N GLY A 170 3.12 17.12 12.26
CA GLY A 170 3.65 17.15 13.63
C GLY A 170 5.01 16.41 13.76
N PRO A 171 5.20 15.55 14.77
CA PRO A 171 6.47 14.85 14.97
C PRO A 171 6.92 13.97 13.80
N LEU A 172 5.99 13.46 12.97
CA LEU A 172 6.36 12.65 11.80
C LEU A 172 7.18 13.44 10.77
N THR A 173 7.04 14.77 10.72
CA THR A 173 7.80 15.59 9.75
C THR A 173 9.26 15.79 10.13
N GLN A 174 9.67 15.34 11.31
CA GLN A 174 11.08 15.28 11.71
C GLN A 174 11.82 14.12 11.04
N TYR A 175 11.08 13.11 10.57
CA TYR A 175 11.63 12.02 9.77
C TYR A 175 11.73 12.45 8.30
N PRO A 176 12.77 12.02 7.57
CA PRO A 176 12.86 12.31 6.14
C PRO A 176 11.66 11.72 5.37
N LEU A 177 11.30 12.38 4.27
CA LEU A 177 10.18 11.97 3.42
C LEU A 177 10.67 11.27 2.15
N TRP A 178 10.14 10.09 1.90
CA TRP A 178 10.10 9.45 0.59
C TRP A 178 8.70 9.67 0.00
N ILE A 179 8.58 10.62 -0.93
CA ILE A 179 7.29 11.08 -1.46
C ILE A 179 6.94 10.33 -2.75
N ALA A 180 5.69 9.89 -2.88
CA ALA A 180 5.15 9.39 -4.15
C ALA A 180 4.31 10.47 -4.85
N GLN A 181 4.72 10.85 -6.06
CA GLN A 181 3.98 11.73 -6.96
C GLN A 181 4.38 11.47 -8.40
N TYR A 182 3.40 11.08 -9.23
CA TYR A 182 3.64 10.60 -10.59
C TYR A 182 3.20 11.62 -11.65
N GLY A 183 3.91 11.64 -12.78
CA GLY A 183 3.54 12.42 -13.96
C GLY A 183 3.96 13.89 -13.93
N ASP A 184 4.50 14.36 -12.80
CA ASP A 184 5.03 15.71 -12.64
C ASP A 184 6.56 15.76 -12.80
N ALA A 185 7.06 16.91 -13.26
CA ALA A 185 8.50 17.12 -13.45
C ALA A 185 9.27 17.25 -12.11
N VAL A 186 8.56 17.65 -11.06
CA VAL A 186 9.07 17.85 -9.68
C VAL A 186 7.94 17.63 -8.68
N PRO A 187 8.22 17.16 -7.45
CA PRO A 187 7.17 17.05 -6.44
C PRO A 187 6.62 18.41 -6.01
N SER A 188 5.34 18.48 -5.68
CA SER A 188 4.68 19.71 -5.22
C SER A 188 5.14 20.10 -3.81
N ALA A 189 5.38 21.39 -3.58
CA ALA A 189 5.71 21.92 -2.25
C ALA A 189 4.51 21.99 -1.29
N VAL A 190 3.29 21.62 -1.73
CA VAL A 190 2.09 21.61 -0.88
C VAL A 190 2.06 20.32 -0.06
N VAL A 191 3.04 20.16 0.83
CA VAL A 191 3.14 19.06 1.80
C VAL A 191 3.66 19.59 3.14
N ASN A 192 3.56 18.79 4.21
CA ASN A 192 4.03 19.19 5.53
C ASN A 192 5.56 19.08 5.74
N TRP A 193 6.31 18.78 4.69
CA TRP A 193 7.77 18.69 4.67
C TRP A 193 8.39 19.84 3.87
N SER A 194 9.64 20.19 4.20
CA SER A 194 10.41 21.22 3.49
C SER A 194 11.29 20.68 2.36
N SER A 195 11.54 19.37 2.34
CA SER A 195 12.33 18.69 1.32
C SER A 195 11.97 17.20 1.25
N TRP A 196 12.32 16.53 0.16
CA TRP A 196 12.22 15.08 0.02
C TRP A 196 13.60 14.43 0.08
N ALA A 197 13.70 13.29 0.79
CA ALA A 197 14.86 12.42 0.79
C ALA A 197 14.80 11.38 -0.32
N GLY A 198 13.59 10.88 -0.61
CA GLY A 198 13.29 10.04 -1.77
C GLY A 198 12.10 10.58 -2.55
N TRP A 199 12.06 10.34 -3.85
CA TRP A 199 10.92 10.66 -4.71
C TRP A 199 10.62 9.50 -5.65
N GLN A 200 9.48 8.83 -5.42
CA GLN A 200 8.91 7.86 -6.33
C GLN A 200 8.13 8.61 -7.42
N TYR A 201 8.70 8.67 -8.62
CA TYR A 201 8.24 9.55 -9.70
C TYR A 201 7.38 8.83 -10.74
N THR A 202 7.36 7.49 -10.73
CA THR A 202 6.42 6.70 -11.54
C THR A 202 6.29 5.28 -11.00
N ASP A 203 5.09 4.73 -11.13
CA ASP A 203 4.72 3.32 -10.89
C ASP A 203 4.77 2.45 -12.17
N ARG A 204 5.27 3.01 -13.27
CA ARG A 204 5.23 2.42 -14.63
C ARG A 204 6.60 2.33 -15.29
N GLY A 205 7.66 2.28 -14.48
CA GLY A 205 9.02 2.10 -14.99
C GLY A 205 9.20 0.74 -15.66
N VAL A 206 10.01 0.70 -16.72
CA VAL A 206 10.42 -0.56 -17.37
C VAL A 206 11.95 -0.64 -17.29
N ILE A 207 12.46 -1.70 -16.67
CA ILE A 207 13.90 -1.90 -16.45
C ILE A 207 14.31 -3.29 -16.92
N PRO A 208 15.39 -3.42 -17.71
CA PRO A 208 15.99 -4.72 -18.02
C PRO A 208 16.24 -5.55 -16.75
N GLY A 209 15.77 -6.80 -16.76
CA GLY A 209 15.87 -7.71 -15.62
C GLY A 209 14.61 -7.79 -14.75
N ILE A 210 13.58 -6.97 -15.02
CA ILE A 210 12.28 -7.04 -14.35
C ILE A 210 11.20 -7.26 -15.42
N GLU A 211 10.35 -8.28 -15.22
CA GLU A 211 9.17 -8.45 -16.07
C GLU A 211 8.06 -7.47 -15.66
N GLY A 212 7.46 -6.77 -16.62
CA GLY A 212 6.39 -5.82 -16.35
C GLY A 212 6.91 -4.46 -15.90
N VAL A 213 6.15 -3.83 -15.00
CA VAL A 213 6.46 -2.49 -14.49
C VAL A 213 7.07 -2.53 -13.08
N VAL A 214 7.85 -1.51 -12.77
CA VAL A 214 8.46 -1.30 -11.46
C VAL A 214 8.41 0.18 -11.09
N ASP A 215 8.27 0.43 -9.79
CA ASP A 215 8.36 1.76 -9.23
C ASP A 215 9.76 2.34 -9.44
N ARG A 216 9.82 3.62 -9.80
CA ARG A 216 11.07 4.33 -10.07
C ARG A 216 11.24 5.47 -9.10
N ASP A 217 12.45 5.54 -8.55
CA ASP A 217 12.80 6.49 -7.52
C ASP A 217 14.03 7.31 -7.85
N ARG A 218 14.07 8.50 -7.25
CA ARG A 218 15.30 9.24 -7.02
C ARG A 218 15.53 9.34 -5.53
N PHE A 219 16.72 8.96 -5.09
CA PHE A 219 17.09 8.99 -3.69
C PHE A 219 18.29 9.90 -3.47
N THR A 220 18.18 10.75 -2.48
CA THR A 220 19.28 11.60 -1.98
C THR A 220 20.15 10.82 -0.98
N ASP A 221 21.29 11.38 -0.58
CA ASP A 221 22.17 10.72 0.39
C ASP A 221 21.53 10.63 1.79
N VAL A 222 20.48 11.41 2.09
CA VAL A 222 19.70 11.31 3.33
C VAL A 222 19.02 9.95 3.48
N MET A 223 18.76 9.24 2.37
CA MET A 223 18.20 7.88 2.41
C MET A 223 19.19 6.83 2.92
N LEU A 224 20.49 7.14 2.96
CA LEU A 224 21.52 6.22 3.44
C LEU A 224 21.63 6.29 4.96
N LEU A 225 21.90 5.14 5.58
CA LEU A 225 22.23 5.05 7.00
C LEU A 225 23.60 5.66 7.26
N GLN A 226 23.76 6.31 8.41
CA GLN A 226 25.10 6.70 8.88
C GLN A 226 25.95 5.47 9.22
N SER A 227 25.32 4.40 9.68
CA SER A 227 25.98 3.12 10.01
C SER A 227 25.26 1.94 9.35
N PRO A 228 25.56 1.63 8.07
CA PRO A 228 25.05 0.46 7.37
C PRO A 228 25.36 -0.86 8.10
N GLY A 229 24.56 -1.88 7.83
CA GLY A 229 24.79 -3.24 8.35
C GLY A 229 23.61 -3.80 9.15
N PRO A 230 23.81 -4.97 9.78
CA PRO A 230 22.74 -5.73 10.39
C PRO A 230 22.20 -5.11 11.66
N VAL A 231 21.00 -5.55 11.99
CA VAL A 231 20.32 -5.28 13.27
C VAL A 231 20.24 -6.57 14.08
N GLN A 232 20.22 -6.43 15.40
CA GLN A 232 20.05 -7.55 16.31
C GLN A 232 18.59 -8.00 16.36
N SER A 233 18.38 -9.27 16.66
CA SER A 233 17.03 -9.73 16.99
C SER A 233 16.56 -9.03 18.26
N VAL A 234 15.34 -8.52 18.23
CA VAL A 234 14.63 -8.09 19.44
C VAL A 234 13.76 -9.24 19.93
N SER A 235 13.29 -9.17 21.19
CA SER A 235 12.42 -10.20 21.75
C SER A 235 11.24 -10.51 20.82
N ARG A 236 10.68 -11.73 20.89
CA ARG A 236 9.56 -12.07 20.01
C ARG A 236 8.41 -11.08 20.26
N PRO A 237 7.77 -10.55 19.21
CA PRO A 237 6.66 -9.64 19.37
C PRO A 237 5.58 -10.21 20.29
N GLN A 238 5.29 -9.50 21.39
CA GLN A 238 4.18 -9.82 22.29
C GLN A 238 2.91 -9.26 21.66
N PRO A 239 1.95 -10.11 21.23
CA PRO A 239 0.74 -9.63 20.56
C PRO A 239 0.01 -8.63 21.46
N SER A 240 -0.52 -7.56 20.87
CA SER A 240 -1.40 -6.67 21.64
C SER A 240 -2.60 -7.48 22.13
N SER A 241 -2.95 -7.30 23.40
CA SER A 241 -4.23 -7.73 23.97
C SER A 241 -5.10 -6.52 24.30
N ASP A 242 -4.81 -5.37 23.69
CA ASP A 242 -5.53 -4.14 23.97
C ASP A 242 -6.96 -4.25 23.46
N THR A 243 -7.86 -3.64 24.23
CA THR A 243 -9.24 -3.48 23.83
C THR A 243 -9.47 -2.03 23.47
N VAL A 244 -9.90 -1.79 22.24
CA VAL A 244 -10.31 -0.46 21.77
C VAL A 244 -11.82 -0.36 21.71
N THR A 245 -12.34 0.87 21.79
CA THR A 245 -13.76 1.14 21.52
C THR A 245 -13.94 1.55 20.07
N TYR A 246 -14.88 0.93 19.38
CA TYR A 246 -15.26 1.23 18.02
C TYR A 246 -16.73 1.62 17.95
N GLN A 247 -17.02 2.80 17.40
CA GLN A 247 -18.39 3.21 17.14
C GLN A 247 -18.87 2.71 15.78
N VAL A 248 -19.89 1.86 15.79
CA VAL A 248 -20.49 1.25 14.60
C VAL A 248 -21.00 2.33 13.65
N GLN A 249 -20.60 2.26 12.39
CA GLN A 249 -21.01 3.18 11.34
C GLN A 249 -22.12 2.55 10.47
N PRO A 250 -22.95 3.35 9.78
CA PRO A 250 -23.91 2.82 8.81
C PRO A 250 -23.25 1.89 7.79
N GLY A 251 -23.80 0.68 7.65
CA GLY A 251 -23.28 -0.34 6.73
C GLY A 251 -22.21 -1.28 7.30
N ASP A 252 -21.84 -1.10 8.57
CA ASP A 252 -20.89 -1.99 9.24
C ASP A 252 -21.42 -3.41 9.43
N THR A 253 -20.45 -4.32 9.56
CA THR A 253 -20.67 -5.69 10.00
C THR A 253 -19.58 -6.04 11.00
N LEU A 254 -19.86 -6.89 11.99
CA LEU A 254 -18.83 -7.37 12.92
C LEU A 254 -17.63 -7.97 12.19
N TRP A 255 -17.87 -8.60 11.04
CA TRP A 255 -16.82 -9.10 10.18
C TRP A 255 -15.88 -8.00 9.66
N ALA A 256 -16.42 -6.91 9.12
CA ALA A 256 -15.60 -5.83 8.57
C ALA A 256 -14.77 -5.16 9.67
N ILE A 257 -15.34 -5.04 10.86
CA ILE A 257 -14.67 -4.51 12.06
C ILE A 257 -13.58 -5.49 12.53
N ALA A 258 -13.89 -6.78 12.65
CA ALA A 258 -12.93 -7.81 13.04
C ALA A 258 -11.71 -7.81 12.12
N ARG A 259 -11.93 -7.74 10.81
CA ARG A 259 -10.86 -7.66 9.81
C ARG A 259 -10.02 -6.39 9.97
N LEU A 260 -10.66 -5.24 10.17
CA LEU A 260 -9.95 -3.97 10.32
C LEU A 260 -9.00 -3.99 11.53
N TYR A 261 -9.44 -4.60 12.63
CA TYR A 261 -8.69 -4.67 13.88
C TYR A 261 -7.89 -5.97 14.06
N ARG A 262 -7.79 -6.80 13.01
CA ARG A 262 -7.11 -8.11 13.01
C ARG A 262 -7.49 -8.96 14.23
N THR A 263 -8.79 -9.17 14.38
CA THR A 263 -9.40 -10.05 15.39
C THR A 263 -10.47 -10.91 14.73
N SER A 264 -11.23 -11.67 15.52
CA SER A 264 -12.34 -12.49 15.02
C SER A 264 -13.70 -11.91 15.40
N THR A 265 -14.73 -12.20 14.61
CA THR A 265 -16.12 -11.85 15.00
C THR A 265 -16.49 -12.52 16.32
N ALA A 266 -16.06 -13.76 16.54
CA ALA A 266 -16.27 -14.47 17.80
C ALA A 266 -15.62 -13.77 18.99
N SER A 267 -14.43 -13.19 18.81
CA SER A 267 -13.78 -12.36 19.83
C SER A 267 -14.61 -11.13 20.16
N ILE A 268 -15.13 -10.42 19.14
CA ILE A 268 -15.96 -9.22 19.35
C ILE A 268 -17.28 -9.57 20.04
N VAL A 269 -17.95 -10.64 19.58
CA VAL A 269 -19.20 -11.14 20.17
C VAL A 269 -19.00 -11.47 21.64
N LYS A 270 -17.93 -12.20 21.96
CA LYS A 270 -17.60 -12.56 23.33
C LYS A 270 -17.27 -11.33 24.18
N GLU A 271 -16.46 -10.40 23.66
CA GLU A 271 -16.04 -9.19 24.38
C GLU A 271 -17.20 -8.25 24.70
N ASN A 272 -18.25 -8.26 23.87
CA ASN A 272 -19.42 -7.38 23.98
C ASN A 272 -20.69 -8.09 24.46
N ASN A 273 -20.63 -9.40 24.74
CA ASN A 273 -21.79 -10.21 25.10
C ASN A 273 -22.95 -10.11 24.10
N LEU A 274 -22.64 -10.09 22.79
CA LEU A 274 -23.67 -9.96 21.75
C LEU A 274 -24.46 -11.26 21.59
N SER A 275 -25.78 -11.17 21.68
CA SER A 275 -26.69 -12.32 21.52
C SER A 275 -26.83 -12.78 20.07
N ASP A 276 -26.82 -11.84 19.11
CA ASP A 276 -26.82 -12.12 17.67
C ASP A 276 -25.65 -11.39 16.97
N PRO A 277 -24.66 -12.12 16.43
CA PRO A 277 -23.51 -11.52 15.74
C PRO A 277 -23.86 -10.76 14.46
N ASN A 278 -25.07 -10.91 13.92
CA ASN A 278 -25.49 -10.22 12.70
C ASN A 278 -26.24 -8.90 12.97
N LEU A 279 -26.54 -8.61 14.24
CA LEU A 279 -27.34 -7.47 14.64
C LEU A 279 -26.50 -6.47 15.44
N ILE A 280 -25.95 -5.49 14.73
CA ILE A 280 -25.29 -4.31 15.31
C ILE A 280 -25.94 -3.05 14.76
N TYR A 281 -25.95 -1.98 15.54
CA TYR A 281 -26.66 -0.74 15.19
C TYR A 281 -25.69 0.43 15.00
N PRO A 282 -25.89 1.30 13.99
CA PRO A 282 -25.12 2.53 13.87
C PRO A 282 -25.17 3.36 15.16
N GLY A 283 -24.01 3.84 15.61
CA GLY A 283 -23.83 4.56 16.87
C GLY A 283 -23.52 3.67 18.08
N GLU A 284 -23.73 2.35 17.99
CA GLU A 284 -23.36 1.39 19.03
C GLU A 284 -21.85 1.39 19.25
N THR A 285 -21.40 1.32 20.50
CA THR A 285 -19.98 1.26 20.85
C THR A 285 -19.59 -0.17 21.19
N LEU A 286 -18.70 -0.75 20.39
CA LEU A 286 -18.17 -2.09 20.58
C LEU A 286 -16.76 -2.04 21.16
N ARG A 287 -16.47 -2.93 22.10
CA ARG A 287 -15.13 -3.22 22.62
C ARG A 287 -14.47 -4.28 21.73
N ILE A 288 -13.35 -3.94 21.09
CA ILE A 288 -12.66 -4.79 20.13
C ILE A 288 -11.31 -5.19 20.72
N THR A 289 -11.17 -6.44 21.12
CA THR A 289 -9.86 -6.99 21.52
C THR A 289 -9.04 -7.26 20.26
N ILE A 290 -7.90 -6.61 20.16
CA ILE A 290 -6.93 -6.83 19.10
C ILE A 290 -6.21 -8.16 19.33
N ARG A 291 -5.96 -8.93 18.26
CA ARG A 291 -5.23 -10.21 18.36
C ARG A 291 -4.30 -10.43 17.16
N ASP A 292 -3.18 -9.74 17.18
CA ASP A 292 -2.18 -9.73 16.08
C ASP A 292 -1.52 -11.09 15.77
N ASN A 293 -1.74 -12.13 16.59
CA ASN A 293 -1.16 -13.48 16.45
C ASN A 293 -2.23 -14.59 16.42
N ASP A 294 -3.51 -14.26 16.25
CA ASP A 294 -4.53 -15.32 16.19
C ASP A 294 -4.54 -15.98 14.80
N LYS A 295 -3.81 -17.10 14.67
CA LYS A 295 -3.81 -17.99 13.49
C LYS A 295 -5.22 -18.52 13.12
N LYS A 296 -6.24 -18.25 13.94
CA LYS A 296 -7.64 -18.66 13.72
C LYS A 296 -8.51 -17.57 13.10
N ALA A 297 -7.95 -16.46 12.62
CA ALA A 297 -8.68 -15.55 11.74
C ALA A 297 -9.06 -16.21 10.39
N ASP A 298 -8.58 -17.42 10.11
CA ASP A 298 -8.55 -18.05 8.79
C ASP A 298 -9.80 -18.81 8.32
N ASP A 299 -10.83 -19.00 9.15
CA ASP A 299 -12.10 -19.61 8.71
C ASP A 299 -13.26 -18.62 8.83
N HIS A 300 -13.58 -17.89 7.76
CA HIS A 300 -14.74 -16.98 7.78
C HIS A 300 -15.64 -17.13 6.56
N PHE A 301 -16.94 -17.21 6.82
CA PHE A 301 -18.00 -17.30 5.83
C PHE A 301 -18.77 -15.96 5.76
N TYR A 302 -19.13 -15.53 4.55
CA TYR A 302 -19.99 -14.39 4.25
C TYR A 302 -21.39 -14.86 3.89
N THR A 303 -22.42 -14.36 4.57
CA THR A 303 -23.80 -14.63 4.19
C THR A 303 -24.26 -13.66 3.10
N VAL A 304 -24.64 -14.17 1.94
CA VAL A 304 -25.14 -13.41 0.79
C VAL A 304 -26.43 -12.68 1.16
N ARG A 305 -26.52 -11.38 0.88
CA ARG A 305 -27.68 -10.52 1.15
C ARG A 305 -28.43 -10.19 -0.15
N PRO A 306 -29.71 -9.74 -0.07
CA PRO A 306 -30.43 -9.29 -1.25
C PRO A 306 -29.64 -8.23 -2.03
N GLY A 307 -29.50 -8.42 -3.34
CA GLY A 307 -28.76 -7.51 -4.22
C GLY A 307 -27.23 -7.68 -4.17
N ASN A 308 -26.70 -8.65 -3.44
CA ASN A 308 -25.28 -9.00 -3.56
C ASN A 308 -25.00 -9.81 -4.84
N THR A 309 -23.82 -9.56 -5.39
CA THR A 309 -23.21 -10.38 -6.44
C THR A 309 -21.91 -10.97 -5.94
N LEU A 310 -21.49 -12.11 -6.49
CA LEU A 310 -20.21 -12.72 -6.11
C LEU A 310 -19.04 -11.80 -6.43
N SER A 311 -19.17 -10.95 -7.46
CA SER A 311 -18.26 -9.86 -7.81
C SER A 311 -18.14 -8.78 -6.74
N GLY A 312 -19.26 -8.24 -6.25
CA GLY A 312 -19.25 -7.22 -5.20
C GLY A 312 -18.68 -7.76 -3.89
N ILE A 313 -18.93 -9.04 -3.60
CA ILE A 313 -18.34 -9.75 -2.48
C ILE A 313 -16.83 -9.87 -2.70
N ALA A 314 -16.37 -10.47 -3.80
CA ALA A 314 -14.95 -10.62 -4.10
C ALA A 314 -14.16 -9.30 -3.98
N ALA A 315 -14.70 -8.20 -4.55
CA ALA A 315 -14.13 -6.86 -4.43
C ALA A 315 -14.04 -6.38 -2.97
N LYS A 316 -15.12 -6.51 -2.19
CA LYS A 316 -15.15 -6.18 -0.75
C LYS A 316 -14.09 -6.96 0.04
N TYR A 317 -13.84 -8.19 -0.37
CA TYR A 317 -12.90 -9.09 0.29
C TYR A 317 -11.48 -9.01 -0.28
N ARG A 318 -11.22 -8.13 -1.27
CA ARG A 318 -9.93 -8.01 -1.96
C ARG A 318 -9.44 -9.35 -2.51
N THR A 319 -10.35 -10.13 -3.07
CA THR A 319 -10.10 -11.39 -3.78
C THR A 319 -10.76 -11.39 -5.16
N THR A 320 -10.55 -12.44 -5.94
CA THR A 320 -11.16 -12.60 -7.27
C THR A 320 -12.43 -13.44 -7.21
N VAL A 321 -13.37 -13.19 -8.13
CA VAL A 321 -14.61 -13.98 -8.27
C VAL A 321 -14.30 -15.46 -8.46
N SER A 322 -13.34 -15.80 -9.33
CA SER A 322 -12.91 -17.19 -9.58
C SER A 322 -12.36 -17.87 -8.32
N ARG A 323 -11.52 -17.18 -7.54
CA ARG A 323 -11.01 -17.69 -6.26
C ARG A 323 -12.14 -17.89 -5.25
N LEU A 324 -13.03 -16.91 -5.13
CA LEU A 324 -14.14 -16.98 -4.21
C LEU A 324 -15.12 -18.09 -4.60
N ALA A 325 -15.43 -18.24 -5.89
CA ALA A 325 -16.24 -19.32 -6.42
C ALA A 325 -15.60 -20.69 -6.18
N ALA A 326 -14.30 -20.84 -6.49
CA ALA A 326 -13.56 -22.08 -6.29
C ALA A 326 -13.45 -22.47 -4.80
N LEU A 327 -13.27 -21.48 -3.92
CA LEU A 327 -13.24 -21.68 -2.47
C LEU A 327 -14.58 -22.21 -1.93
N ASN A 328 -15.68 -21.92 -2.63
CA ASN A 328 -17.04 -22.27 -2.24
C ASN A 328 -17.71 -23.34 -3.10
N GLY A 329 -17.01 -23.93 -4.07
CA GLY A 329 -17.61 -24.88 -5.00
C GLY A 329 -18.72 -24.31 -5.89
N ILE A 330 -18.76 -22.98 -6.07
CA ILE A 330 -19.79 -22.32 -6.89
C ILE A 330 -19.46 -22.52 -8.37
N SER A 331 -20.35 -23.22 -9.08
CA SER A 331 -20.18 -23.49 -10.52
C SER A 331 -20.61 -22.32 -11.41
N ASN A 332 -21.58 -21.51 -10.97
CA ASN A 332 -22.03 -20.32 -11.68
C ASN A 332 -21.91 -19.06 -10.79
N PRO A 333 -20.88 -18.22 -11.00
CA PRO A 333 -20.66 -16.99 -10.22
C PRO A 333 -21.80 -15.96 -10.21
N ASN A 334 -22.72 -16.04 -11.18
CA ASN A 334 -23.87 -15.13 -11.28
C ASN A 334 -25.11 -15.66 -10.54
N GLN A 335 -25.04 -16.86 -9.98
CA GLN A 335 -26.11 -17.48 -9.21
C GLN A 335 -25.60 -17.75 -7.80
N ILE A 336 -25.81 -16.78 -6.93
CA ILE A 336 -25.66 -16.93 -5.49
C ILE A 336 -26.99 -16.62 -4.83
N ASP A 337 -27.37 -17.43 -3.85
CA ASP A 337 -28.67 -17.31 -3.22
C ASP A 337 -28.59 -16.40 -1.99
N THR A 338 -29.60 -15.54 -1.81
CA THR A 338 -29.69 -14.78 -0.56
C THR A 338 -29.79 -15.75 0.62
N GLY A 339 -28.92 -15.58 1.61
CA GLY A 339 -28.78 -16.47 2.76
C GLY A 339 -27.65 -17.52 2.61
N GLU A 340 -27.07 -17.67 1.42
CA GLU A 340 -25.96 -18.60 1.18
C GLU A 340 -24.70 -18.17 1.95
N ARG A 341 -23.96 -19.13 2.53
CA ARG A 341 -22.74 -18.88 3.31
C ARG A 341 -21.49 -19.18 2.48
N LEU A 342 -20.71 -18.15 2.15
CA LEU A 342 -19.51 -18.22 1.33
C LEU A 342 -18.23 -18.09 2.15
N GLN A 343 -17.41 -19.12 2.25
CA GLN A 343 -16.04 -19.04 2.72
C GLN A 343 -15.25 -17.95 1.97
N ILE A 344 -14.58 -17.09 2.73
CA ILE A 344 -13.82 -15.94 2.24
C ILE A 344 -12.32 -16.21 2.46
N PRO A 345 -11.45 -15.78 1.54
CA PRO A 345 -10.00 -15.89 1.73
C PRO A 345 -9.47 -15.15 2.97
N GLY A 346 -8.56 -15.80 3.71
CA GLY A 346 -7.90 -15.25 4.90
C GLY A 346 -6.71 -14.33 4.58
N ASP A 347 -6.02 -13.88 5.64
CA ASP A 347 -4.96 -12.87 5.59
C ASP A 347 -3.72 -13.30 4.77
N SER A 348 -3.52 -14.60 4.54
CA SER A 348 -2.45 -15.14 3.70
C SER A 348 -2.59 -14.83 2.20
N ASP A 349 -3.78 -14.37 1.76
CA ASP A 349 -4.10 -14.14 0.35
C ASP A 349 -4.08 -12.62 -0.03
N PHE A 350 -3.72 -11.72 0.89
CA PHE A 350 -3.58 -10.29 0.61
C PHE A 350 -2.26 -9.98 -0.12
N GLY A 351 -2.36 -9.11 -1.13
CA GLY A 351 -1.20 -8.72 -1.96
C GLY A 351 -1.15 -9.40 -3.33
N MET A 352 -2.31 -9.60 -4.00
CA MET A 352 -2.41 -9.82 -5.46
C MET A 352 -2.96 -8.57 -6.18
N GLN A 353 -2.34 -8.14 -7.29
CA GLN A 353 -2.65 -6.88 -7.98
C GLN A 353 -3.88 -7.25 -8.77
N THR A 354 -4.97 -6.58 -8.47
CA THR A 354 -6.25 -6.94 -9.06
C THR A 354 -6.85 -5.77 -9.78
N TYR A 355 -7.49 -6.03 -10.90
CA TYR A 355 -8.31 -5.07 -11.61
C TYR A 355 -9.77 -5.45 -11.50
N THR A 356 -10.62 -4.51 -11.10
CA THR A 356 -12.07 -4.67 -11.16
C THR A 356 -12.56 -4.23 -12.52
N VAL A 357 -13.03 -5.18 -13.33
CA VAL A 357 -13.63 -4.98 -14.65
C VAL A 357 -14.77 -3.96 -14.53
N LYS A 358 -14.72 -2.90 -15.33
CA LYS A 358 -15.74 -1.85 -15.41
C LYS A 358 -16.72 -2.16 -16.55
N PRO A 359 -17.92 -1.53 -16.56
CA PRO A 359 -18.83 -1.63 -17.68
C PRO A 359 -18.12 -1.30 -19.01
N LYS A 360 -18.23 -2.22 -19.98
CA LYS A 360 -17.64 -2.16 -21.33
C LYS A 360 -16.14 -2.45 -21.44
N ASP A 361 -15.48 -2.86 -20.36
CA ASP A 361 -14.11 -3.34 -20.46
C ASP A 361 -14.03 -4.66 -21.24
N THR A 362 -12.90 -4.87 -21.91
CA THR A 362 -12.52 -6.14 -22.52
C THR A 362 -11.22 -6.64 -21.93
N LEU A 363 -11.02 -7.97 -21.91
CA LEU A 363 -9.78 -8.54 -21.39
C LEU A 363 -8.57 -8.06 -22.20
N THR A 364 -8.76 -7.75 -23.50
CA THR A 364 -7.77 -7.11 -24.36
C THR A 364 -7.38 -5.72 -23.89
N GLN A 365 -8.35 -4.85 -23.58
CA GLN A 365 -8.06 -3.50 -23.07
C GLN A 365 -7.39 -3.55 -21.72
N ILE A 366 -7.80 -4.48 -20.85
CA ILE A 366 -7.21 -4.61 -19.52
C ILE A 366 -5.79 -5.18 -19.64
N ALA A 367 -5.60 -6.23 -20.43
CA ALA A 367 -4.27 -6.78 -20.71
C ALA A 367 -3.33 -5.73 -21.28
N ALA A 368 -3.82 -4.90 -22.22
CA ALA A 368 -3.07 -3.77 -22.78
C ALA A 368 -2.77 -2.69 -21.72
N ALA A 369 -3.74 -2.34 -20.87
CA ALA A 369 -3.59 -1.35 -19.80
C ALA A 369 -2.59 -1.79 -18.72
N TYR A 370 -2.43 -3.10 -18.52
CA TYR A 370 -1.49 -3.70 -17.57
C TYR A 370 -0.28 -4.35 -18.24
N HIS A 371 -0.08 -4.11 -19.54
CA HIS A 371 1.07 -4.59 -20.32
C HIS A 371 1.34 -6.10 -20.21
N VAL A 372 0.29 -6.90 -20.07
CA VAL A 372 0.34 -8.37 -20.10
C VAL A 372 -0.34 -8.88 -21.37
N SER A 373 -0.03 -10.10 -21.80
CA SER A 373 -0.80 -10.69 -22.91
C SER A 373 -2.19 -11.10 -22.43
N VAL A 374 -3.18 -11.05 -23.32
CA VAL A 374 -4.53 -11.56 -23.05
C VAL A 374 -4.47 -13.03 -22.62
N SER A 375 -3.57 -13.82 -23.20
CA SER A 375 -3.36 -15.21 -22.83
C SER A 375 -2.80 -15.40 -21.43
N ARG A 376 -1.82 -14.58 -21.00
CA ARG A 376 -1.22 -14.63 -19.66
C ARG A 376 -2.23 -14.14 -18.62
N LEU A 377 -2.97 -13.07 -18.92
CA LEU A 377 -4.06 -12.57 -18.08
C LEU A 377 -5.19 -13.58 -17.94
N ALA A 378 -5.61 -14.22 -19.03
CA ALA A 378 -6.62 -15.27 -19.00
C ALA A 378 -6.14 -16.49 -18.22
N ALA A 379 -4.92 -16.97 -18.46
CA ALA A 379 -4.35 -18.13 -17.77
C ALA A 379 -4.22 -17.92 -16.26
N LYS A 380 -3.73 -16.75 -15.82
CA LYS A 380 -3.61 -16.39 -14.40
C LYS A 380 -4.97 -16.40 -13.68
N ASN A 381 -6.03 -16.07 -14.41
CA ASN A 381 -7.39 -15.97 -13.88
C ASN A 381 -8.27 -17.19 -14.17
N LYS A 382 -7.73 -18.19 -14.86
CA LYS A 382 -8.48 -19.36 -15.35
C LYS A 382 -9.70 -18.97 -16.21
N ILE A 383 -9.59 -17.88 -16.97
CA ILE A 383 -10.62 -17.43 -17.91
C ILE A 383 -10.51 -18.31 -19.16
N THR A 384 -11.55 -19.09 -19.43
CA THR A 384 -11.61 -20.01 -20.59
C THR A 384 -12.04 -19.31 -21.88
N ASP A 385 -12.84 -18.24 -21.77
CA ASP A 385 -13.21 -17.37 -22.90
C ASP A 385 -12.74 -15.92 -22.64
N PRO A 386 -11.64 -15.48 -23.27
CA PRO A 386 -11.11 -14.12 -23.11
C PRO A 386 -12.05 -12.99 -23.54
N ASN A 387 -13.11 -13.29 -24.31
CA ASN A 387 -14.09 -12.30 -24.75
C ASN A 387 -15.25 -12.13 -23.75
N LEU A 388 -15.31 -12.97 -22.72
CA LEU A 388 -16.39 -13.01 -21.76
C LEU A 388 -15.86 -12.68 -20.36
N ILE A 389 -15.87 -11.37 -20.04
CA ILE A 389 -15.64 -10.85 -18.69
C ILE A 389 -16.82 -9.99 -18.26
N TYR A 390 -17.08 -9.92 -16.97
CA TYR A 390 -18.26 -9.24 -16.43
C TYR A 390 -17.89 -7.99 -15.63
N PRO A 391 -18.64 -6.88 -15.77
CA PRO A 391 -18.47 -5.74 -14.88
C PRO A 391 -18.57 -6.13 -13.40
N GLY A 392 -17.62 -5.66 -12.60
CA GLY A 392 -17.40 -6.03 -11.21
C GLY A 392 -16.48 -7.25 -11.02
N GLU A 393 -16.16 -8.00 -12.07
CA GLU A 393 -15.22 -9.13 -11.99
C GLU A 393 -13.84 -8.61 -11.59
N VAL A 394 -13.25 -9.22 -10.57
CA VAL A 394 -11.91 -8.85 -10.10
C VAL A 394 -10.93 -9.87 -10.68
N ILE A 395 -10.05 -9.42 -11.57
CA ILE A 395 -9.03 -10.23 -12.23
C ILE A 395 -7.64 -9.95 -11.64
N ARG A 396 -6.87 -11.00 -11.41
CA ARG A 396 -5.45 -10.96 -11.03
C ARG A 396 -4.62 -10.50 -12.21
N ILE A 397 -3.89 -9.42 -12.02
CA ILE A 397 -2.87 -8.98 -12.97
C ILE A 397 -1.61 -9.83 -12.72
N PRO A 398 -1.13 -10.61 -13.72
CA PRO A 398 0.00 -11.53 -13.62
C PRO A 398 1.39 -10.91 -13.70
#